data_AF-A0A6P0B6P2-F1
#
_entry.id   AF-A0A6P0B6P2-F1
#
_cell.length_a   1.000
_cell.length_b   1.000
_cell.length_c   1.000
_cell.angle_alpha   90.00
_cell.angle_beta   90.00
_cell.angle_gamma   90.00
#
_symmetry.space_group_name_H-M   'P 1'
#
loop_
_entity.id
_entity.type
_entity.pdbx_description
1 polymer ?
#
loop_
_entity_poly.entity_id
_entity_poly.type
_entity_poly.pdbx_seq_one_letter_code
_entity_poly.pdbx_strand_id
1 'polypeptide(L)'
;MLLGAIADDVTGASDLANTLARGGMSTVQFVGTGRGKTDCEAGVVALKTRSAPVDDAVRQSLEAARWLIERAASLVADRAGPLGLALKSGNFGAPDFFAKALDRIAGHE
;
A
#
# COMPACT_ATOMS: atom_id res chain seq x y z
N MET A 1 -8.55 -1.17 9.47
CA MET A 1 -7.53 -1.61 8.51
C MET A 1 -6.27 -1.97 9.27
N LEU A 2 -5.84 -3.23 9.14
CA LEU A 2 -4.68 -3.84 9.81
C LEU A 2 -3.49 -3.99 8.84
N LEU A 3 -3.77 -4.14 7.54
CA LEU A 3 -2.77 -4.30 6.49
C LEU A 3 -3.04 -3.30 5.35
N GLY A 4 -2.03 -2.53 4.97
CA GLY A 4 -1.99 -1.76 3.73
C GLY A 4 -1.03 -2.42 2.75
N ALA A 5 -1.39 -2.50 1.48
CA ALA A 5 -0.49 -2.95 0.43
C ALA A 5 -0.51 -2.02 -0.77
N ILE A 6 0.63 -1.86 -1.45
CA ILE A 6 0.75 -1.07 -2.68
C ILE A 6 1.34 -1.95 -3.77
N ALA A 7 0.73 -1.96 -4.94
CA ALA A 7 1.17 -2.68 -6.13
C ALA A 7 1.42 -1.69 -7.29
N ASP A 8 2.41 -1.96 -8.13
CA ASP A 8 2.77 -1.13 -9.29
C ASP A 8 1.86 -1.33 -10.53
N ASP A 9 1.00 -2.36 -10.49
CA ASP A 9 0.00 -2.65 -11.50
C ASP A 9 -1.29 -3.26 -10.90
N VAL A 10 -2.35 -3.29 -11.71
CA VAL A 10 -3.69 -3.76 -11.28
C VAL A 10 -3.75 -5.27 -11.12
N THR A 11 -3.05 -6.04 -11.96
CA THR A 11 -3.07 -7.52 -11.91
C THR A 11 -2.38 -8.01 -10.64
N GLY A 12 -1.18 -7.49 -10.35
CA GLY A 12 -0.45 -7.82 -9.12
C GLY A 12 -1.23 -7.42 -7.86
N ALA A 13 -1.95 -6.30 -7.90
CA ALA A 13 -2.84 -5.89 -6.81
C ALA A 13 -3.99 -6.89 -6.60
N SER A 14 -4.62 -7.34 -7.70
CA SER A 14 -5.75 -8.27 -7.64
C SER A 14 -5.35 -9.65 -7.16
N ASP A 15 -4.20 -10.18 -7.58
CA ASP A 15 -3.68 -11.46 -7.08
C ASP A 15 -3.41 -11.42 -5.57
N LEU A 16 -2.81 -10.34 -5.08
CA LEU A 16 -2.59 -10.13 -3.65
C LEU A 16 -3.90 -10.00 -2.89
N ALA A 17 -4.84 -9.18 -3.38
CA ALA A 17 -6.14 -8.98 -2.74
C ALA A 17 -6.93 -10.30 -2.65
N ASN A 18 -6.90 -11.10 -3.72
CA ASN A 18 -7.54 -12.42 -3.75
C ASN A 18 -6.87 -13.40 -2.76
N THR A 19 -5.54 -13.37 -2.66
CA THR A 19 -4.81 -14.20 -1.69
C THR A 19 -5.20 -13.87 -0.25
N LEU A 20 -5.27 -12.58 0.10
CA LEU A 20 -5.68 -12.10 1.42
C LEU A 20 -7.14 -12.48 1.73
N ALA A 21 -8.05 -12.27 0.76
CA ALA A 21 -9.45 -12.63 0.89
C ALA A 21 -9.64 -14.14 1.09
N ARG A 22 -8.92 -14.99 0.33
CA ARG A 22 -8.93 -16.45 0.52
C ARG A 22 -8.34 -16.89 1.86
N GLY A 23 -7.46 -16.08 2.45
CA GLY A 23 -6.95 -16.24 3.81
C GLY A 23 -7.94 -15.82 4.91
N GLY A 24 -9.14 -15.37 4.55
CA GLY A 24 -10.19 -14.97 5.48
C GLY A 24 -10.16 -13.49 5.87
N MET A 25 -9.27 -12.68 5.29
CA MET A 25 -9.16 -11.25 5.60
C MET A 25 -10.15 -10.43 4.76
N SER A 26 -10.98 -9.60 5.40
CA SER A 26 -11.84 -8.66 4.69
C SER A 26 -10.97 -7.67 3.91
N THR A 27 -10.96 -7.77 2.58
CA THR A 27 -9.98 -7.09 1.71
C THR A 27 -10.66 -6.22 0.66
N VAL A 28 -10.16 -5.00 0.47
CA VAL A 28 -10.61 -4.07 -0.57
C VAL A 28 -9.41 -3.69 -1.44
N GLN A 29 -9.58 -3.80 -2.76
CA GLN A 29 -8.64 -3.24 -3.73
C GLN A 29 -9.09 -1.84 -4.15
N PHE A 30 -8.13 -0.93 -4.24
CA PHE A 30 -8.29 0.44 -4.71
C PHE A 30 -7.48 0.62 -5.99
N VAL A 31 -7.99 1.42 -6.93
CA VAL A 31 -7.23 1.85 -8.11
C VAL A 31 -6.85 3.31 -7.88
N GLY A 32 -5.57 3.54 -7.58
CA GLY A 32 -5.09 4.83 -7.08
C GLY A 32 -5.58 5.17 -5.66
N THR A 33 -5.39 6.41 -5.27
CA THR A 33 -5.79 6.99 -3.98
C THR A 33 -7.13 7.74 -4.09
N GLY A 34 -7.80 7.95 -2.96
CA GLY A 34 -8.86 8.95 -2.80
C GLY A 34 -10.30 8.47 -3.00
N ARG A 35 -10.54 7.19 -3.30
CA ARG A 35 -11.90 6.66 -3.55
C ARG A 35 -12.13 5.30 -2.88
N GLY A 36 -13.39 5.00 -2.55
CA GLY A 36 -13.84 3.69 -2.06
C GLY A 36 -14.09 3.63 -0.55
N LYS A 37 -14.88 2.63 -0.12
CA LYS A 37 -15.09 2.32 1.29
C LYS A 37 -13.82 1.69 1.87
N THR A 38 -13.50 2.06 3.11
CA THR A 38 -12.24 1.70 3.78
C THR A 38 -12.45 0.81 4.99
N ASP A 39 -13.70 0.40 5.22
CA ASP A 39 -14.03 -0.57 6.26
C ASP A 39 -13.61 -1.97 5.81
N CYS A 40 -12.32 -2.23 5.96
CA CYS A 40 -11.69 -3.50 5.64
C CYS A 40 -10.50 -3.76 6.57
N GLU A 41 -10.08 -5.01 6.62
CA GLU A 41 -8.89 -5.46 7.34
C GLU A 41 -7.63 -5.27 6.47
N ALA A 42 -7.73 -5.50 5.16
CA ALA A 42 -6.67 -5.20 4.19
C ALA A 42 -7.11 -4.20 3.10
N GLY A 43 -6.30 -3.18 2.85
CA GLY A 43 -6.43 -2.29 1.71
C GLY A 43 -5.29 -2.46 0.73
N VAL A 44 -5.58 -2.80 -0.54
CA VAL A 44 -4.55 -2.99 -1.59
C VAL A 44 -4.69 -1.90 -2.66
N VAL A 45 -3.72 -0.99 -2.78
CA VAL A 45 -3.71 0.08 -3.77
C VAL A 45 -2.96 -0.37 -5.03
N ALA A 46 -3.67 -0.43 -6.15
CA ALA A 46 -3.09 -0.61 -7.48
C ALA A 46 -2.68 0.74 -8.07
N LEU A 47 -1.39 0.88 -8.39
CA LEU A 47 -0.85 1.99 -9.17
C LEU A 47 -0.63 1.57 -10.63
N LYS A 48 -0.21 2.52 -11.46
CA LYS A 48 0.22 2.28 -12.85
C LYS A 48 1.67 2.71 -13.02
N THR A 49 2.54 2.21 -12.15
CA THR A 49 3.93 2.67 -12.01
C THR A 49 4.96 1.68 -12.52
N ARG A 50 4.55 0.49 -13.00
CA ARG A 50 5.45 -0.53 -13.55
C ARG A 50 6.40 -0.01 -14.64
N SER A 51 5.93 0.87 -15.51
CA SER A 51 6.73 1.46 -16.61
C SER A 51 6.86 2.99 -16.48
N ALA A 52 6.47 3.56 -15.34
CA ALA A 52 6.59 4.99 -15.12
C ALA A 52 8.05 5.38 -14.83
N PRO A 53 8.43 6.66 -15.03
CA PRO A 53 9.69 7.18 -14.51
C PRO A 53 9.84 6.87 -13.02
N VAL A 54 11.06 6.58 -12.58
CA VAL A 54 11.35 6.16 -11.19
C VAL A 54 10.84 7.19 -10.18
N ASP A 55 11.06 8.48 -10.43
CA ASP A 55 10.61 9.55 -9.54
C ASP A 55 9.08 9.62 -9.42
N ASP A 56 8.36 9.37 -10.52
CA ASP A 56 6.90 9.29 -10.52
C ASP A 56 6.40 8.05 -9.78
N ALA A 57 7.09 6.91 -9.93
CA ALA A 57 6.78 5.69 -9.21
C ALA A 57 6.98 5.86 -7.70
N VAL A 58 8.07 6.51 -7.28
CA VAL A 58 8.35 6.87 -5.89
C VAL A 58 7.26 7.79 -5.35
N ARG A 59 6.96 8.89 -6.05
CA ARG A 59 5.98 9.89 -5.61
C ARG A 59 4.60 9.26 -5.40
N GLN A 60 4.12 8.48 -6.37
CA GLN A 60 2.81 7.83 -6.28
C GLN A 60 2.76 6.77 -5.16
N SER A 61 3.87 6.06 -4.93
CA SER A 61 3.95 5.06 -3.85
C SER A 61 3.92 5.72 -2.48
N LEU A 62 4.61 6.84 -2.29
CA LEU A 62 4.58 7.61 -1.04
C LEU A 62 3.19 8.20 -0.77
N GLU A 63 2.51 8.71 -1.81
CA GLU A 63 1.14 9.19 -1.71
C GLU A 63 0.18 8.09 -1.26
N ALA A 64 0.27 6.91 -1.90
CA ALA A 64 -0.54 5.75 -1.53
C ALA A 64 -0.22 5.22 -0.13
N ALA A 65 1.06 5.23 0.29
CA ALA A 65 1.46 4.84 1.65
C ALA A 65 0.83 5.76 2.69
N ARG A 66 0.95 7.08 2.52
CA ARG A 66 0.33 8.08 3.41
C ARG A 66 -1.18 7.88 3.50
N TRP A 67 -1.82 7.70 2.34
CA TRP A 67 -3.26 7.50 2.23
C TRP A 67 -3.77 6.25 2.96
N LEU A 68 -3.00 5.15 2.93
CA LEU A 68 -3.28 3.92 3.69
C LEU A 68 -3.05 4.11 5.19
N ILE A 69 -1.96 4.79 5.58
CA ILE A 69 -1.62 5.09 6.98
C ILE A 69 -2.70 5.95 7.64
N GLU A 70 -3.16 7.02 6.98
CA GLU A 70 -4.21 7.90 7.49
C GLU A 70 -5.53 7.14 7.75
N ARG A 71 -5.89 6.23 6.84
CA ARG A 71 -7.09 5.38 6.98
C ARG A 71 -6.95 4.36 8.08
N ALA A 72 -5.79 3.73 8.17
CA ALA A 72 -5.50 2.81 9.25
C ALA A 72 -5.54 3.53 10.60
N ALA A 73 -4.92 4.71 10.74
CA ALA A 73 -4.98 5.50 11.96
C ALA A 73 -6.42 5.84 12.38
N SER A 74 -7.28 6.19 11.41
CA SER A 74 -8.72 6.43 11.66
C SER A 74 -9.48 5.17 12.12
N LEU A 75 -9.01 3.97 11.79
CA LEU A 75 -9.61 2.68 12.20
C LEU A 75 -8.96 2.07 13.45
N VAL A 76 -7.67 2.34 13.67
CA VAL A 76 -6.83 1.81 14.76
C VAL A 76 -7.06 2.55 16.07
N ALA A 77 -7.59 3.79 16.02
CA ALA A 77 -8.15 4.44 17.21
C ALA A 77 -9.18 3.55 17.95
N ASP A 78 -9.79 2.58 17.25
CA ASP A 78 -10.76 1.61 17.79
C ASP A 78 -10.23 0.16 17.85
N ARG A 79 -9.08 -0.16 17.23
CA ARG A 79 -8.46 -1.50 17.22
C ARG A 79 -6.95 -1.43 17.46
N ALA A 80 -6.50 -1.86 18.63
CA ALA A 80 -5.11 -1.86 19.06
C ALA A 80 -4.24 -2.86 18.27
N GLY A 81 -3.61 -2.41 17.18
CA GLY A 81 -2.57 -3.16 16.48
C GLY A 81 -1.78 -2.27 15.51
N PRO A 82 -0.46 -2.47 15.35
CA PRO A 82 0.33 -1.71 14.39
C PRO A 82 -0.12 -2.00 12.97
N LEU A 83 -0.25 -0.97 12.13
CA LEU A 83 -0.49 -1.14 10.69
C LEU A 83 0.73 -1.80 10.04
N GLY A 84 0.55 -2.96 9.43
CA GLY A 84 1.52 -3.52 8.50
C GLY A 84 1.41 -2.83 7.14
N LEU A 85 2.51 -2.32 6.58
CA LEU A 85 2.56 -1.81 5.20
C LEU A 85 3.43 -2.73 4.34
N ALA A 86 2.83 -3.36 3.34
CA ALA A 86 3.53 -4.19 2.36
C ALA A 86 3.64 -3.45 1.02
N LEU A 87 4.79 -3.52 0.38
CA LEU A 87 4.99 -2.89 -0.92
C LEU A 87 5.38 -3.99 -1.91
N LYS A 88 4.53 -4.21 -2.92
CA LYS A 88 4.77 -5.16 -4.00
C LYS A 88 5.11 -4.36 -5.25
N SER A 89 6.31 -4.55 -5.78
CA SER A 89 6.76 -3.85 -6.98
C SER A 89 7.39 -4.79 -7.98
N GLY A 90 7.15 -4.51 -9.26
CA GLY A 90 7.93 -4.99 -10.38
C GLY A 90 9.03 -4.02 -10.85
N ASN A 91 9.11 -2.78 -10.34
CA ASN A 91 9.98 -1.72 -10.89
C ASN A 91 10.87 -0.97 -9.87
N PHE A 92 10.94 -1.40 -8.61
CA PHE A 92 11.85 -0.79 -7.64
C PHE A 92 13.26 -1.36 -7.85
N GLY A 93 13.92 -0.88 -8.91
CA GLY A 93 15.18 -1.37 -9.46
C GLY A 93 16.40 -1.32 -8.54
N ALA A 94 16.23 -1.09 -7.24
CA ALA A 94 17.29 -1.23 -6.26
C ALA A 94 16.78 -2.02 -5.04
N PRO A 95 17.53 -3.03 -4.56
CA PRO A 95 17.12 -3.89 -3.43
C PRO A 95 16.93 -3.11 -2.12
N ASP A 96 17.41 -1.86 -2.03
CA ASP A 96 17.30 -0.96 -0.88
C ASP A 96 16.11 0.01 -0.97
N PHE A 97 15.30 -0.05 -2.03
CA PHE A 97 14.20 0.89 -2.27
C PHE A 97 13.25 0.98 -1.06
N PHE A 98 12.91 -0.17 -0.48
CA PHE A 98 11.97 -0.23 0.65
C PHE A 98 12.55 0.33 1.94
N ALA A 99 13.85 0.10 2.19
CA ALA A 99 14.53 0.69 3.33
C ALA A 99 14.55 2.22 3.20
N LYS A 100 14.92 2.74 2.02
CA LYS A 100 14.92 4.19 1.73
C LYS A 100 13.53 4.83 1.84
N ALA A 101 12.49 4.15 1.38
CA ALA A 101 11.13 4.65 1.49
C ALA A 101 10.66 4.70 2.96
N LEU A 102 11.04 3.70 3.76
CA LEU A 102 10.71 3.64 5.18
C LEU A 102 11.45 4.71 5.98
N ASP A 103 12.74 4.94 5.73
CA ASP A 103 13.52 6.03 6.35
C ASP A 103 12.89 7.40 6.07
N ARG A 104 12.45 7.63 4.83
CA ARG A 104 11.75 8.88 4.46
C ARG A 104 10.40 9.07 5.15
N ILE A 105 9.68 7.98 5.45
CA ILE A 105 8.41 8.05 6.19
C ILE A 105 8.68 8.24 7.69
N ALA A 106 9.75 7.64 8.21
CA ALA A 106 10.15 7.73 9.61
C ALA A 106 10.89 9.04 9.96
N GLY A 107 11.27 9.86 8.96
CA GLY A 107 11.94 11.15 9.17
C GLY A 107 13.44 11.03 9.43
N HIS A 108 14.05 9.90 9.05
CA HIS A 108 15.50 9.72 9.07
C HIS A 108 16.04 10.08 7.67
N GLU A 109 16.87 11.13 7.61
CA GLU A 109 17.47 11.65 6.36
C GLU A 109 18.53 10.72 5.75
#